data_AF-A0A3A4N218-F1
#
_entry.id   AF-A0A3A4N218-F1
#
_cell.length_a   1.000
_cell.length_b   1.000
_cell.length_c   1.000
_cell.angle_alpha   90.00
_cell.angle_beta   90.00
_cell.angle_gamma   90.00
#
_symmetry.space_group_name_H-M   'P 1'
#
loop_
_entity.id
_entity.type
_entity.pdbx_description
1 polymer ?
#
loop_
_entity_poly.entity_id
_entity_poly.type
_entity_poly.pdbx_seq_one_letter_code
_entity_poly.pdbx_strand_id
1 'polypeptide(L)' 'TPRKSSKLKPLTAEEKACNHALSKERSKVENIFAKVKTFKMFSTTYRNHRKRFGLRINLIVGIINHELGF' A
#
# COMPACT_ATOMS: atom_id res chain seq x y z
N THR A 1 -8.35 -5.34 10.39
CA THR A 1 -6.97 -5.67 10.81
C THR A 1 -6.84 -7.18 10.88
N PRO A 2 -5.68 -7.78 10.55
CA PRO A 2 -5.55 -9.24 10.50
C PRO A 2 -5.65 -9.84 11.91
N ARG A 3 -6.36 -10.95 12.03
CA ARG A 3 -6.53 -11.68 13.28
C ARG A 3 -5.28 -12.52 13.55
N LYS A 4 -4.74 -12.43 14.75
CA LYS A 4 -3.51 -13.13 15.14
C LYS A 4 -3.85 -14.45 15.82
N SER A 5 -3.14 -15.51 15.47
CA SER A 5 -3.17 -16.77 16.21
C SER A 5 -2.40 -16.64 17.52
N SER A 6 -2.82 -17.39 18.54
CA SER A 6 -2.04 -17.61 19.76
C SER A 6 -1.95 -19.10 20.08
N LYS A 7 -1.02 -19.50 20.97
CA LYS A 7 -0.81 -20.91 21.34
C LYS A 7 -2.10 -21.59 21.85
N LEU A 8 -2.96 -20.84 22.54
CA LEU A 8 -4.21 -21.34 23.11
C LEU A 8 -5.44 -21.12 22.22
N LYS A 9 -5.31 -20.27 21.18
CA LYS A 9 -6.39 -19.95 20.24
C LYS A 9 -5.85 -19.99 18.81
N PRO A 10 -5.80 -21.18 18.20
CA PRO A 10 -5.49 -21.31 16.79
C PRO A 10 -6.58 -20.65 15.94
N LEU A 11 -6.19 -20.14 14.76
CA LEU A 11 -7.13 -19.50 13.83
C LEU A 11 -8.08 -20.53 13.23
N THR A 12 -9.37 -20.22 13.24
CA THR A 12 -10.38 -21.02 12.52
C THR A 12 -10.20 -20.88 11.00
N ALA A 13 -10.77 -21.80 10.22
CA ALA A 13 -10.69 -21.75 8.75
C ALA A 13 -11.28 -20.45 8.18
N GLU A 14 -12.38 -19.98 8.77
CA GLU A 14 -13.04 -18.71 8.42
C GLU A 14 -12.14 -17.51 8.70
N GLU A 15 -11.50 -17.47 9.88
CA GLU A 15 -10.57 -16.39 10.24
C GLU A 15 -9.35 -16.34 9.30
N LYS A 16 -8.86 -17.51 8.87
CA LYS A 16 -7.79 -17.61 7.86
C LYS A 16 -8.25 -17.08 6.51
N ALA A 17 -9.46 -17.43 6.06
CA ALA A 17 -10.02 -16.94 4.79
C ALA A 17 -10.19 -15.42 4.80
N CYS A 18 -10.70 -14.84 5.89
CA CYS A 18 -10.81 -13.39 6.07
C CYS A 18 -9.43 -12.71 6.06
N ASN A 19 -8.45 -13.27 6.77
CA ASN A 19 -7.08 -12.76 6.74
C ASN A 19 -6.46 -12.82 5.34
N HIS A 20 -6.74 -13.87 4.58
CA HIS A 20 -6.25 -14.03 3.21
C HIS A 20 -6.87 -12.99 2.26
N ALA A 21 -8.18 -12.76 2.34
CA ALA A 21 -8.86 -11.71 1.58
C ALA A 21 -8.27 -10.32 1.90
N LEU A 22 -8.11 -9.99 3.19
CA LEU A 22 -7.47 -8.75 3.62
C LEU A 22 -6.02 -8.60 3.11
N SER A 23 -5.26 -9.70 3.09
CA SER A 23 -3.90 -9.71 2.55
C SER A 23 -3.91 -9.40 1.06
N LYS A 24 -4.84 -9.97 0.30
CA LYS A 24 -4.97 -9.75 -1.15
C LYS A 24 -5.26 -8.29 -1.48
N GLU A 25 -6.11 -7.62 -0.69
CA GLU A 25 -6.36 -6.18 -0.83
C GLU A 25 -5.11 -5.35 -0.51
N ARG A 26 -4.41 -5.69 0.58
CA ARG A 26 -3.18 -5.00 0.99
C ARG A 26 -2.07 -5.13 -0.05
N SER A 27 -1.88 -6.29 -0.66
CA SER A 27 -0.85 -6.50 -1.68
C SER A 27 -1.01 -5.56 -2.88
N LYS A 28 -2.25 -5.25 -3.29
CA LYS A 28 -2.49 -4.25 -4.35
C LYS A 28 -1.99 -2.86 -3.95
N VAL A 29 -2.30 -2.45 -2.72
CA VAL A 29 -1.88 -1.15 -2.16
C VAL A 29 -0.36 -1.10 -1.99
N GLU A 30 0.26 -2.17 -1.50
CA GLU A 30 1.72 -2.28 -1.34
C GLU A 30 2.45 -2.16 -2.69
N ASN A 31 1.91 -2.77 -3.76
CA ASN A 31 2.45 -2.63 -5.11
C ASN A 31 2.41 -1.19 -5.62
N ILE A 32 1.33 -0.46 -5.34
CA ILE A 32 1.23 0.98 -5.65
C ILE A 32 2.28 1.76 -4.85
N PHE A 33 2.40 1.51 -3.55
CA PHE A 33 3.42 2.16 -2.70
C PHE A 33 4.84 1.87 -3.17
N ALA A 34 5.13 0.65 -3.66
CA ALA A 34 6.42 0.31 -4.23
C ALA A 34 6.74 1.20 -5.45
N LYS A 35 5.79 1.39 -6.36
CA LYS A 35 5.91 2.32 -7.49
C LYS A 35 6.13 3.76 -7.01
N VAL A 36 5.39 4.24 -6.01
CA VAL A 36 5.57 5.62 -5.51
C VAL A 36 6.94 5.82 -4.85
N LYS A 37 7.49 4.79 -4.20
CA LYS A 37 8.83 4.85 -3.57
C LYS A 37 9.97 5.00 -4.57
N THR A 38 9.81 4.62 -5.84
CA THR A 38 10.84 4.81 -6.88
C THR A 38 11.14 6.29 -7.11
N PHE A 39 10.14 7.16 -6.98
CA PHE A 39 10.27 8.61 -7.10
C PHE A 39 10.98 9.27 -5.91
N LYS A 40 11.49 8.48 -4.95
CA LYS A 40 12.20 8.95 -3.74
C LYS A 40 11.39 9.89 -2.84
N MET A 41 10.07 9.93 -3.02
CA MET A 41 9.15 10.80 -2.28
C MET A 41 8.94 10.36 -0.84
N PHE A 42 8.84 9.04 -0.61
CA PHE A 42 8.65 8.43 0.71
C PHE A 42 9.80 7.53 1.17
N SER A 43 10.73 7.18 0.29
CA SER A 43 11.85 6.28 0.61
C SER A 43 13.07 7.00 1.18
N THR A 44 13.18 8.31 1.00
CA THR A 44 14.27 9.14 1.52
C THR A 44 13.74 10.51 1.93
N THR A 45 14.55 11.30 2.64
CA THR A 45 14.17 12.67 3.00
C THR A 45 13.92 13.51 1.73
N TYR A 46 12.66 13.90 1.52
CA TYR A 46 12.29 14.75 0.41
C TYR A 46 12.80 16.19 0.60
N ARG A 47 13.84 16.58 -0.16
CA ARG A 47 14.49 17.91 -0.10
C ARG A 47 14.01 18.91 -1.15
N ASN A 48 13.10 18.52 -2.05
CA ASN A 48 12.59 19.41 -3.08
C ASN A 48 11.54 20.39 -2.50
N HIS A 49 11.29 21.50 -3.19
CA HIS A 49 10.42 22.58 -2.76
C HIS A 49 9.02 22.07 -2.39
N ARG A 50 8.67 22.15 -1.10
CA ARG A 50 7.44 21.56 -0.53
C ARG A 50 6.14 22.25 -0.94
N LYS A 51 6.20 23.52 -1.40
CA LYS A 51 5.00 24.30 -1.78
C LYS A 51 4.08 23.59 -2.79
N ARG A 52 4.63 22.72 -3.65
CA ARG A 52 3.87 21.96 -4.66
C ARG A 52 3.92 20.45 -4.46
N PHE A 53 4.22 19.98 -3.25
CA PHE A 53 4.33 18.53 -2.97
C PHE A 53 3.04 17.78 -3.31
N GLY A 54 1.88 18.30 -2.88
CA GLY A 54 0.57 17.69 -3.18
C GLY A 54 0.31 17.56 -4.68
N LEU A 55 0.61 18.61 -5.46
CA LEU A 55 0.46 18.58 -6.93
C LEU A 55 1.34 17.50 -7.59
N ARG A 56 2.59 17.34 -7.12
CA ARG A 56 3.50 16.30 -7.62
C ARG A 56 3.02 14.90 -7.26
N ILE A 57 2.52 14.70 -6.03
CA ILE A 57 1.94 13.42 -5.61
C ILE A 57 0.72 13.09 -6.48
N ASN A 58 -0.19 14.04 -6.67
CA ASN A 58 -1.39 13.84 -7.48
C ASN A 58 -1.05 13.45 -8.92
N LEU A 59 -0.06 14.12 -9.53
CA LEU A 59 0.38 13.79 -10.88
C LEU A 59 0.95 12.36 -10.96
N ILE A 60 1.80 11.97 -10.01
CA ILE A 60 2.41 10.62 -9.98
C ILE A 60 1.35 9.55 -9.74
N VAL A 61 0.41 9.79 -8.82
CA VAL A 61 -0.71 8.87 -8.57
C VAL A 61 -1.58 8.73 -9.82
N GLY A 62 -1.87 9.83 -10.53
CA GLY A 62 -2.60 9.79 -11.79
C GLY A 62 -1.92 8.92 -12.85
N ILE A 63 -0.60 9.06 -13.01
CA ILE A 63 0.19 8.24 -13.94
C ILE A 63 0.15 6.76 -13.53
N ILE A 64 0.36 6.46 -12.25
CA ILE A 64 0.35 5.07 -11.74
C ILE A 64 -1.03 4.42 -11.91
N ASN A 65 -2.11 5.17 -11.65
CA ASN A 65 -3.47 4.66 -11.83
C ASN A 65 -3.77 4.36 -13.29
N HIS A 66 -3.36 5.26 -14.20
CA HIS A 66 -3.50 5.05 -15.65
C HIS A 66 -2.71 3.82 -16.13
N GLU A 67 -1.47 3.61 -15.65
CA GLU A 67 -0.68 2.41 -15.98
C GLU A 67 -1.31 1.11 -15.45
N LEU A 68 -2.02 1.17 -14.32
CA LEU A 68 -2.64 0.01 -13.69
C LEU A 68 -4.06 -0.25 -14.17
N GLY A 69 -4.61 0.62 -15.04
CA GLY A 69 -5.96 0.48 -15.58
C GLY A 69 -7.07 0.65 -14.52
N PHE A 70 -6.82 1.45 -13.48
CA PHE A 70 -7.83 1.87 -12.51
C PHE A 70 -8.76 2.94 -13.08
#